data_AF-A0A4Q5YI90-F1
#
_entry.id   AF-A0A4Q5YI90-F1
#
_cell.length_a   1.000
_cell.length_b   1.000
_cell.length_c   1.000
_cell.angle_alpha   90.00
_cell.angle_beta   90.00
_cell.angle_gamma   90.00
#
_symmetry.space_group_name_H-M   'P 1'
#
loop_
_entity.id
_entity.type
_entity.pdbx_description
1 polymer ?
#
loop_
_entity_poly.entity_id
_entity_poly.type
_entity_poly.pdbx_seq_one_letter_code
_entity_poly.pdbx_strand_id
1 'polypeptide(L)'
;MAITYQRKQYFDTDGKLFVKPYRLSDLATIFDVNRKTMRKWLDKYPEQFGKREGKYFSIRQVEFCLQTFGLPGKVIVFNQPIKKVA
;
A
#
# COMPACT_ATOMS: atom_id res chain seq x y z
N MET A 1 -16.98 23.96 -5.44
CA MET A 1 -16.16 23.53 -4.27
C MET A 1 -15.17 22.48 -4.74
N ALA A 2 -13.90 22.86 -4.97
CA ALA A 2 -12.86 21.88 -5.27
C ALA A 2 -12.44 21.21 -3.96
N ILE A 3 -12.84 19.96 -3.76
CA ILE A 3 -12.37 19.16 -2.63
C ILE A 3 -10.91 18.82 -2.94
N THR A 4 -9.98 19.65 -2.49
CA THR A 4 -8.55 19.39 -2.63
C THR A 4 -8.20 18.17 -1.78
N TYR A 5 -8.09 17.01 -2.43
CA TYR A 5 -7.61 15.79 -1.78
C TYR A 5 -6.13 15.98 -1.44
N GLN A 6 -5.87 16.47 -0.24
CA GLN A 6 -4.52 16.52 0.34
C GLN A 6 -3.90 15.14 0.18
N ARG A 7 -2.88 15.01 -0.69
CA ARG A 7 -2.14 13.75 -0.87
C ARG A 7 -1.43 13.46 0.44
N LYS A 8 -1.95 12.52 1.23
CA LYS A 8 -1.28 12.04 2.42
C LYS A 8 0.08 11.47 2.03
N GLN A 9 1.13 11.94 2.69
CA GLN A 9 2.47 11.43 2.51
C GLN A 9 2.66 10.16 3.36
N TYR A 10 2.97 9.05 2.70
CA TYR A 10 3.16 7.73 3.32
C TYR A 10 4.63 7.31 3.41
N PHE A 11 5.47 7.96 2.61
CA PHE A 11 6.89 7.67 2.51
C PHE A 11 7.70 8.90 2.92
N ASP A 12 8.81 8.65 3.60
CA ASP A 12 9.82 9.65 3.92
C ASP A 12 10.61 10.06 2.67
N THR A 13 11.43 11.10 2.80
CA THR A 13 12.41 11.55 1.80
C THR A 13 13.39 10.44 1.39
N ASP A 14 13.68 9.52 2.31
CA ASP A 14 14.52 8.33 2.11
C ASP A 14 13.76 7.13 1.49
N GLY A 15 12.46 7.29 1.17
CA GLY A 15 11.62 6.21 0.65
C GLY A 15 11.15 5.19 1.69
N LYS A 16 11.44 5.44 2.98
CA LYS A 16 10.96 4.61 4.09
C LYS A 16 9.47 4.83 4.34
N LEU A 17 8.71 3.75 4.49
CA LEU A 17 7.28 3.83 4.80
C LEU A 17 7.08 4.19 6.29
N PHE A 18 6.24 5.19 6.58
CA PHE A 18 5.84 5.46 7.96
C PHE A 18 4.94 4.33 8.47
N VAL A 19 5.30 3.67 9.57
CA VAL A 19 4.44 2.65 10.18
C VAL A 19 3.48 3.32 11.15
N LYS A 20 2.20 3.42 10.75
CA LYS A 20 1.10 3.98 11.56
C LYS A 20 -0.20 3.25 11.26
N PRO A 21 -1.24 3.40 12.11
CA PRO A 21 -2.54 2.83 11.80
C PRO A 21 -3.11 3.41 10.50
N TYR A 22 -3.37 2.54 9.53
CA TYR A 22 -3.81 2.94 8.19
C TYR A 22 -5.26 2.56 7.93
N ARG A 23 -5.97 3.35 7.13
CA ARG A 23 -7.27 2.91 6.59
C ARG A 23 -7.06 2.03 5.37
N LEU A 24 -8.12 1.33 4.94
CA LEU A 24 -8.11 0.58 3.68
C LEU A 24 -7.78 1.44 2.47
N SER A 25 -8.27 2.67 2.43
CA SER A 25 -7.92 3.61 1.37
C SER A 25 -6.43 3.92 1.38
N ASP A 26 -5.84 4.06 2.57
CA ASP A 26 -4.44 4.43 2.71
C ASP A 26 -3.54 3.27 2.32
N LEU A 27 -3.84 2.04 2.79
CA LEU A 27 -3.15 0.82 2.35
C LEU A 27 -3.28 0.61 0.84
N ALA A 28 -4.48 0.80 0.28
CA ALA A 28 -4.68 0.68 -1.16
C ALA A 28 -3.80 1.68 -1.94
N THR A 29 -3.64 2.90 -1.45
CA THR A 29 -2.72 3.89 -2.05
C THR A 29 -1.25 3.52 -1.85
N ILE A 30 -0.85 3.00 -0.69
CA ILE A 30 0.52 2.58 -0.40
C ILE A 30 0.95 1.47 -1.37
N PHE A 31 0.08 0.50 -1.59
CA PHE A 31 0.31 -0.65 -2.47
C PHE A 31 -0.06 -0.38 -3.95
N ASP A 32 -0.47 0.84 -4.28
CA ASP A 32 -0.94 1.25 -5.62
C ASP A 32 -1.99 0.31 -6.24
N VAL A 33 -2.94 -0.15 -5.43
CA VAL A 33 -4.05 -1.01 -5.86
C VAL A 33 -5.40 -0.36 -5.58
N ASN A 34 -6.45 -0.84 -6.25
CA ASN A 34 -7.81 -0.42 -5.93
C ASN A 34 -8.22 -0.95 -4.54
N ARG A 35 -9.05 -0.20 -3.80
CA ARG A 35 -9.60 -0.58 -2.49
C ARG A 35 -10.29 -1.95 -2.52
N LYS A 36 -10.98 -2.28 -3.62
CA LYS A 36 -11.63 -3.60 -3.81
C LYS A 36 -10.59 -4.72 -3.86
N THR A 37 -9.48 -4.51 -4.57
CA THR A 37 -8.36 -5.46 -4.66
C THR A 37 -7.70 -5.65 -3.30
N MET A 38 -7.37 -4.54 -2.61
CA MET A 38 -6.82 -4.60 -1.27
C MET A 38 -7.74 -5.36 -0.31
N ARG A 39 -9.06 -5.13 -0.37
CA ARG A 39 -10.02 -5.88 0.45
C ARG A 39 -10.00 -7.38 0.16
N LYS A 40 -10.03 -7.77 -1.12
CA LYS A 40 -9.93 -9.19 -1.52
C LYS A 40 -8.63 -9.84 -1.05
N TRP A 41 -7.52 -9.10 -1.03
CA TRP A 41 -6.25 -9.61 -0.54
C TRP A 41 -6.28 -9.87 0.96
N LEU A 42 -6.87 -8.95 1.72
CA LEU A 42 -7.06 -9.12 3.17
C LEU A 42 -8.02 -10.26 3.51
N ASP A 43 -9.09 -10.42 2.74
CA ASP A 43 -10.08 -11.50 2.95
C ASP A 43 -9.48 -12.91 2.75
N LYS A 44 -8.31 -13.04 2.11
CA LYS A 44 -7.60 -14.34 2.01
C LYS A 44 -6.95 -14.80 3.31
N TYR A 45 -6.74 -13.92 4.27
CA TYR A 45 -6.01 -14.22 5.52
C TYR A 45 -6.85 -13.87 6.77
N PRO A 46 -8.09 -14.37 6.90
CA PRO A 46 -9.01 -13.92 7.94
C PRO A 46 -8.53 -14.24 9.37
N GLU A 47 -7.82 -15.35 9.57
CA GLU A 47 -7.33 -15.77 10.88
C GLU A 47 -6.08 -14.99 11.33
N GLN A 48 -5.12 -14.80 10.43
CA GLN A 48 -3.85 -14.11 10.73
C GLN A 48 -4.02 -12.59 10.81
N PHE A 49 -4.99 -12.05 10.07
CA PHE A 49 -5.29 -10.63 10.06
C PHE A 49 -6.13 -10.19 11.27
N GLY A 50 -6.88 -11.12 11.87
CA GLY A 50 -7.75 -10.86 13.01
C GLY A 50 -9.05 -10.12 12.65
N LYS A 51 -9.97 -10.00 13.61
CA LYS A 51 -11.21 -9.24 13.42
C LYS A 51 -10.90 -7.77 13.19
N ARG A 52 -11.59 -7.19 12.22
CA ARG A 52 -11.45 -5.78 11.87
C ARG A 52 -12.19 -4.92 12.88
N GLU A 53 -11.49 -4.48 13.93
CA GLU A 53 -12.04 -3.52 14.89
C GLU A 53 -11.97 -2.09 14.33
N GLY A 54 -13.02 -1.72 13.60
CA GLY A 54 -13.24 -0.35 13.14
C GLY A 54 -12.63 0.00 11.78
N LYS A 55 -12.36 1.30 11.59
CA LYS A 55 -11.99 1.90 10.28
C LYS A 55 -10.48 1.87 9.99
N TYR A 56 -9.65 1.60 11.00
CA TYR A 56 -8.20 1.61 10.91
C TYR A 56 -7.65 0.20 11.14
N PHE A 57 -6.57 -0.11 10.46
CA PHE A 57 -5.77 -1.30 10.69
C PHE A 57 -4.70 -0.99 11.73
N SER A 58 -4.51 -1.92 12.67
CA SER A 58 -3.48 -1.80 13.68
C SER A 58 -2.08 -1.88 13.05
N ILE A 59 -1.06 -1.43 13.78
CA ILE A 59 0.32 -1.51 13.32
C ILE A 59 0.70 -2.94 12.95
N ARG A 60 0.33 -3.93 13.78
CA ARG A 60 0.57 -5.36 13.51
C ARG A 60 -0.08 -5.84 12.21
N GLN A 61 -1.29 -5.38 11.91
CA GLN A 61 -1.97 -5.70 10.65
C GLN A 61 -1.27 -5.08 9.44
N VAL A 62 -0.77 -3.86 9.59
CA VAL A 62 0.02 -3.18 8.55
C VAL A 62 1.34 -3.93 8.31
N GLU A 63 2.04 -4.32 9.37
CA GLU A 63 3.27 -5.12 9.27
C GLU A 63 3.02 -6.47 8.59
N PHE A 64 1.94 -7.16 8.97
CA PHE A 64 1.53 -8.41 8.34
C PHE A 64 1.29 -8.24 6.83
N CYS A 65 0.61 -7.16 6.41
CA CYS A 65 0.45 -6.84 5.00
C CYS A 65 1.78 -6.64 4.29
N LEU A 66 2.72 -5.91 4.90
CA LEU A 66 4.03 -5.64 4.31
C LEU A 66 4.88 -6.90 4.18
N GLN A 67 4.78 -7.83 5.14
CA GLN A 67 5.46 -9.12 5.08
C GLN A 67 4.84 -10.06 4.03
N THR A 68 3.51 -10.05 3.90
CA THR A 68 2.76 -10.99 3.04
C THR A 68 2.74 -10.55 1.59
N PHE A 69 2.46 -9.28 1.33
CA PHE A 69 2.32 -8.72 -0.02
C PHE A 69 3.62 -8.08 -0.51
N GLY A 70 4.63 -7.99 0.36
CA GLY A 70 5.88 -7.27 0.12
C GLY A 70 5.75 -5.78 0.42
N LEU A 71 6.89 -5.14 0.68
CA LEU A 71 6.94 -3.68 0.62
C LEU A 71 6.70 -3.28 -0.84
N PRO A 72 5.83 -2.29 -1.12
CA PRO A 72 5.78 -1.67 -2.44
C PRO A 72 7.09 -0.88 -2.60
N GLY A 73 8.17 -1.58 -2.93
CA GLY A 73 9.31 -0.99 -3.57
C GLY A 73 8.77 -0.41 -4.86
N LYS A 74 8.78 0.92 -5.00
CA LYS A 74 8.68 1.55 -6.31
C LYS A 74 9.68 0.81 -7.19
N VAL A 75 9.20 -0.09 -8.04
CA VAL A 75 10.00 -0.60 -9.15
C VAL A 75 10.13 0.63 -10.02
N ILE A 76 11.25 1.35 -9.87
CA ILE A 76 11.64 2.39 -10.82
C ILE A 76 11.99 1.61 -12.07
N VAL A 77 10.99 1.36 -12.92
CA VAL A 77 11.22 0.77 -14.23
C VAL A 77 11.96 1.84 -15.03
N PHE A 78 13.28 1.76 -15.05
CA PHE A 78 14.06 2.48 -16.05
C PHE A 78 13.68 1.86 -17.39
N ASN A 79 12.76 2.48 -18.11
CA ASN A 79 12.48 2.12 -19.49
C ASN A 79 13.71 2.51 -20.31
N GLN A 80 14.73 1.66 -20.33
CA GLN A 80 15.83 1.81 -21.26
C GLN A 80 15.23 1.69 -22.66
N PRO A 81 15.40 2.69 -23.55
CA PRO A 81 14.93 2.56 -24.91
C PRO A 81 15.55 1.30 -25.50
N ILE A 82 14.71 0.39 -25.98
CA ILE A 82 15.14 -0.80 -26.71
C ILE A 82 15.99 -0.26 -27.87
N LYS A 83 17.31 -0.44 -27.79
CA LYS A 83 18.19 -0.10 -28.91
C LYS A 83 17.75 -1.00 -30.06
N LYS A 84 17.05 -0.42 -31.03
CA LYS A 84 16.85 -1.09 -32.31
C LYS A 84 18.26 -1.30 -32.88
N VAL A 85 18.71 -2.55 -32.88
CA VAL A 85 19.89 -2.96 -33.64
C VAL A 85 19.46 -2.82 -35.10
N ALA A 86 20.08 -1.86 -35.78
CA ALA A 86 19.97 -1.67 -37.21
C ALA A 86 20.79 -2.74 -37.95
#